data_AF-A0A151NK76-F1
#
_entry.id   AF-A0A151NK76-F1
#
_cell.length_a   1.000
_cell.length_b   1.000
_cell.length_c   1.000
_cell.angle_alpha   90.00
_cell.angle_beta   90.00
_cell.angle_gamma   90.00
#
_symmetry.space_group_name_H-M   'P 1'
#
loop_
_entity.id
_entity.type
_entity.pdbx_description
1 polymer ?
#
loop_
_entity_poly.entity_id
_entity_poly.type
_entity_poly.pdbx_seq_one_letter_code
_entity_poly.pdbx_strand_id
1 'polypeptide(L)'
;MPGILLFLWATYASMICKLVTDAEAKTACLMTYFAGHILRHWGIFTPTNHRPWIMRAPWFYETLNQCYREYGLQNVGPVTMRKHRKIQEMARLRDITLPVDLLSGDACQAVWVCIHHKELHKDHRDLNWLITHQALPVRTRRYREGQLGLPSCPWPKCHGATETIEHLLWLCTCAKEVWKRVKQIRKVVTSVS
;
A
#
# COMPACT_ATOMS: atom_id res chain seq x y z
N MET A 1 -1.48 2.95 -2.10
CA MET A 1 -0.11 3.05 -1.56
C MET A 1 -0.11 3.00 -0.02
N PRO A 2 -0.41 1.85 0.61
CA PRO A 2 -0.43 1.73 2.08
C PRO A 2 0.96 1.81 2.72
N GLY A 3 2.02 1.47 1.97
CA GLY A 3 3.36 1.29 2.51
C GLY A 3 4.05 2.55 3.08
N ILE A 4 3.84 3.73 2.49
CA ILE A 4 4.46 4.98 2.98
C ILE A 4 3.81 5.45 4.28
N LEU A 5 2.49 5.38 4.37
CA LEU A 5 1.77 5.75 5.60
C LEU A 5 2.13 4.82 6.75
N LEU A 6 2.17 3.51 6.50
CA LEU A 6 2.66 2.53 7.47
C LEU A 6 4.10 2.81 7.90
N PHE A 7 4.96 3.20 6.95
CA PHE A 7 6.36 3.54 7.25
C PHE A 7 6.48 4.74 8.18
N LEU A 8 5.81 5.85 7.84
CA LEU A 8 5.82 7.08 8.64
C LEU A 8 5.23 6.85 10.02
N TRP A 9 4.08 6.17 10.08
CA TRP A 9 3.40 5.84 11.33
C TRP A 9 4.27 4.98 12.24
N ALA A 10 4.82 3.87 11.72
CA ALA A 10 5.66 2.98 12.51
C ALA A 10 6.92 3.68 13.02
N THR A 11 7.48 4.59 12.22
CA THR A 11 8.65 5.41 12.59
C THR A 11 8.30 6.37 13.71
N TYR A 12 7.18 7.08 13.58
CA TYR A 12 6.74 8.05 14.58
C TYR A 12 6.35 7.37 15.91
N ALA A 13 5.59 6.29 15.87
CA ALA A 13 5.24 5.50 17.06
C ALA A 13 6.50 4.95 17.77
N SER A 14 7.45 4.40 17.01
CA SER A 14 8.74 3.93 17.52
C SER A 14 9.55 5.04 18.18
N MET A 15 9.57 6.23 17.57
CA MET A 15 10.27 7.39 18.12
C MET A 15 9.67 7.83 19.46
N ILE A 16 8.34 7.95 19.57
CA ILE A 16 7.67 8.31 20.82
C ILE A 16 8.02 7.30 21.92
N CYS A 17 7.96 6.00 21.61
CA CYS A 17 8.29 4.97 22.58
C CYS A 17 9.75 5.08 23.07
N LYS A 18 10.69 5.33 22.16
CA LYS A 18 12.11 5.53 22.53
C LYS A 18 12.31 6.78 23.38
N LEU A 19 11.67 7.89 23.03
CA LEU A 19 11.82 9.13 23.78
C LEU A 19 11.29 9.04 25.20
N VAL A 20 10.28 8.19 25.44
CA VAL A 20 9.75 7.98 26.79
C VAL A 20 10.62 7.03 27.62
N THR A 21 11.32 6.07 26.99
CA THR A 21 12.13 5.09 27.73
C THR A 21 13.61 5.44 27.85
N ASP A 22 14.17 6.16 26.87
CA ASP A 22 15.63 6.29 26.71
C ASP A 22 16.12 7.74 26.78
N ALA A 23 15.23 8.74 26.73
CA ALA A 23 15.65 10.14 26.69
C ALA A 23 15.97 10.68 28.10
N GLU A 24 16.69 11.81 28.12
CA GLU A 24 16.89 12.58 29.34
C GLU A 24 15.57 12.89 30.04
N ALA A 25 15.61 12.99 31.38
CA ALA A 25 14.42 13.11 32.23
C ALA A 25 13.45 14.21 31.78
N LYS A 26 13.94 15.34 31.27
CA LYS A 26 13.12 16.46 30.78
C LYS A 26 12.35 16.08 29.51
N THR A 27 13.02 15.52 28.52
CA THR A 27 12.42 15.08 27.26
C THR A 27 11.44 13.93 27.49
N ALA A 28 11.81 12.96 28.33
CA ALA A 28 10.93 11.87 28.72
C ALA A 28 9.68 12.40 29.43
N CYS A 29 9.82 13.40 30.32
CA CYS A 29 8.67 14.02 31.01
C CYS A 29 7.75 14.75 30.03
N LEU A 30 8.30 15.54 29.11
CA LEU A 30 7.53 16.25 28.08
C LEU A 30 6.76 15.27 27.18
N MET A 31 7.42 14.20 26.73
CA MET A 31 6.79 13.18 25.90
C MET A 31 5.74 12.39 26.67
N THR A 32 5.99 12.09 27.94
CA THR A 32 4.99 11.44 28.81
C THR A 32 3.78 12.36 29.03
N TYR A 33 3.98 13.67 29.11
CA TYR A 33 2.89 14.63 29.24
C TYR A 33 2.00 14.64 27.98
N PHE A 34 2.60 14.83 26.79
CA PHE A 34 1.86 14.97 25.52
C PHE A 34 1.33 13.65 24.95
N ALA A 35 2.16 12.60 24.94
CA ALA A 35 1.83 11.30 24.37
C ALA A 35 1.31 10.31 25.44
N GLY A 36 1.25 10.70 26.71
CA GLY A 36 0.84 9.81 27.80
C GLY A 36 -0.54 9.19 27.58
N HIS A 37 -1.48 9.93 26.99
CA HIS A 37 -2.81 9.39 26.68
C HIS A 37 -2.75 8.19 25.72
N ILE A 38 -2.04 8.33 24.59
CA ILE A 38 -1.93 7.25 23.61
C ILE A 38 -1.09 6.09 24.15
N LEU A 39 -0.01 6.37 24.90
CA LEU A 39 0.88 5.35 25.44
C LEU A 39 0.21 4.47 26.50
N ARG A 40 -0.71 5.04 27.29
CA ARG A 40 -1.58 4.27 28.20
C ARG A 40 -2.55 3.40 27.42
N HIS A 41 -3.17 3.95 26.37
CA HIS A 41 -4.07 3.19 25.52
C HIS A 41 -3.36 2.01 24.84
N TRP A 42 -2.05 2.16 24.57
CA TRP A 42 -1.22 1.11 23.99
C TRP A 42 -0.62 0.14 25.01
N GLY A 43 -0.87 0.34 26.31
CA GLY A 43 -0.28 -0.47 27.38
C GLY A 43 1.25 -0.35 27.50
N ILE A 44 1.86 0.70 26.93
CA ILE A 44 3.31 0.93 26.96
C ILE A 44 3.74 1.57 28.27
N PHE A 45 2.86 2.35 28.90
CA PHE A 45 3.13 3.11 30.09
C PHE A 45 2.03 2.94 31.13
N THR A 46 2.41 2.61 32.36
CA THR A 46 1.48 2.52 33.48
C THR A 46 1.30 3.90 34.11
N PRO A 47 0.05 4.40 34.27
CA PRO A 47 -0.18 5.68 34.92
C PRO A 47 0.35 5.69 36.35
N THR A 48 0.99 6.78 36.74
CA THR A 48 1.39 7.06 38.13
C THR A 48 0.92 8.46 38.48
N ASN A 49 0.29 8.65 39.65
CA ASN A 49 -0.30 9.95 40.03
C ASN A 49 0.72 11.04 40.40
N HIS A 50 2.00 10.78 40.22
CA HIS A 50 3.09 11.64 40.68
C HIS A 50 3.54 12.68 39.66
N ARG A 51 2.98 12.70 38.45
CA ARG A 51 3.39 13.63 37.38
C ARG A 51 2.17 14.16 36.63
N PRO A 52 2.20 15.40 36.10
CA PRO A 52 1.13 15.87 35.25
C PRO A 52 1.09 15.08 33.93
N TRP A 53 -0.11 14.83 33.41
CA TRP A 53 -0.32 14.27 32.07
C TRP A 53 -1.57 14.83 31.42
N ILE A 54 -1.64 14.73 30.10
CA ILE A 54 -2.82 15.13 29.35
C ILE A 54 -3.92 14.05 29.45
N MET A 55 -5.14 14.49 29.72
CA MET A 55 -6.33 13.62 29.81
C MET A 55 -6.96 13.32 28.44
N ARG A 56 -6.74 14.19 27.46
CA ARG A 56 -7.20 14.02 26.08
C ARG A 56 -5.99 14.03 25.16
N ALA A 57 -5.91 13.07 24.25
CA ALA A 57 -4.88 13.11 23.22
C ALA A 57 -5.05 14.37 22.35
N PRO A 58 -3.96 15.10 22.07
CA PRO A 58 -3.95 16.07 20.98
C PRO A 58 -4.41 15.43 19.66
N TRP A 59 -5.16 16.17 18.84
CA TRP A 59 -5.76 15.68 17.59
C TRP A 59 -4.75 15.02 16.65
N PHE A 60 -3.51 15.52 16.62
CA PHE A 60 -2.44 14.98 15.76
C PHE A 60 -1.96 13.58 16.17
N TYR A 61 -2.31 13.12 17.38
CA TYR A 61 -2.08 11.74 17.83
C TYR A 61 -3.28 10.82 17.60
N GLU A 62 -4.44 11.31 17.17
CA GLU A 62 -5.61 10.48 16.89
C GLU A 62 -5.36 9.53 15.72
N THR A 63 -4.67 10.01 14.67
CA THR A 63 -4.24 9.18 13.54
C THR A 63 -3.37 8.02 14.00
N LEU A 64 -2.50 8.24 15.01
CA LEU A 64 -1.68 7.15 15.54
C LEU A 64 -2.54 6.05 16.20
N ASN A 65 -3.56 6.45 16.95
CA ASN A 65 -4.51 5.52 17.59
C ASN A 65 -5.39 4.79 16.57
N GLN A 66 -5.79 5.46 15.50
CA GLN A 66 -6.54 4.83 14.42
C GLN A 66 -5.71 3.71 13.78
N CYS A 67 -4.50 4.00 13.33
CA CYS A 67 -3.62 2.99 12.76
C CYS A 67 -3.27 1.88 13.76
N TYR A 68 -3.06 2.21 15.04
CA TYR A 68 -2.84 1.22 16.09
C TYR A 68 -3.99 0.20 16.17
N ARG A 69 -5.24 0.67 16.02
CA ARG A 69 -6.43 -0.19 15.98
C ARG A 69 -6.54 -0.97 14.68
N GLU A 70 -6.34 -0.31 13.54
CA GLU A 70 -6.42 -0.92 12.21
C GLU A 70 -5.45 -2.09 12.05
N TYR A 71 -4.21 -1.95 12.53
CA TYR A 71 -3.20 -3.01 12.48
C TYR A 71 -3.25 -3.98 13.69
N GLY A 72 -4.23 -3.84 14.58
CA GLY A 72 -4.47 -4.75 15.70
C GLY A 72 -3.38 -4.75 16.77
N LEU A 73 -2.67 -3.65 16.99
CA LEU A 73 -1.44 -3.67 17.79
C LEU A 73 -1.69 -3.62 19.32
N GLN A 74 -2.92 -3.85 19.78
CA GLN A 74 -3.35 -3.75 21.19
C GLN A 74 -2.53 -4.60 22.17
N ASN A 75 -1.98 -5.73 21.71
CA ASN A 75 -1.23 -6.68 22.54
C ASN A 75 0.28 -6.62 22.29
N VAL A 76 0.77 -5.60 21.60
CA VAL A 76 2.19 -5.48 21.28
C VAL A 76 2.94 -4.81 22.42
N GLY A 77 3.86 -5.56 23.02
CA GLY A 77 4.67 -5.07 24.13
C GLY A 77 5.59 -3.88 23.78
N PRO A 78 6.02 -3.12 24.80
CA PRO A 78 6.80 -1.87 24.63
C PRO A 78 8.14 -2.08 23.92
N VAL A 79 8.79 -3.23 24.14
CA VAL A 79 10.07 -3.58 23.48
C VAL A 79 9.92 -3.66 21.96
N THR A 80 8.79 -4.18 21.49
CA THR A 80 8.50 -4.34 20.07
C THR A 80 8.06 -3.02 19.46
N MET A 81 7.23 -2.24 20.16
CA MET A 81 6.80 -0.90 19.74
C MET A 81 7.97 0.09 19.61
N ARG A 82 9.09 -0.14 20.29
CA ARG A 82 10.31 0.66 20.11
C ARG A 82 11.02 0.45 18.77
N LYS A 83 10.68 -0.57 18.00
CA LYS A 83 11.34 -0.88 16.72
C LYS A 83 10.35 -0.72 15.56
N HIS A 84 10.45 0.38 14.81
CA HIS A 84 9.57 0.64 13.66
C HIS A 84 9.54 -0.53 12.66
N ARG A 85 10.69 -1.19 12.41
CA ARG A 85 10.76 -2.37 11.54
C ARG A 85 9.92 -3.53 12.06
N LYS A 86 9.91 -3.76 13.38
CA LYS A 86 9.09 -4.81 14.00
C LYS A 86 7.60 -4.48 13.92
N ILE A 87 7.26 -3.21 14.14
CA ILE A 87 5.90 -2.71 13.95
C ILE A 87 5.44 -2.96 12.49
N GLN A 88 6.27 -2.62 11.50
CA GLN A 88 5.97 -2.87 10.10
C GLN A 88 5.85 -4.35 9.77
N GLU A 89 6.73 -5.20 10.31
CA GLU A 89 6.66 -6.66 10.15
C GLU A 89 5.32 -7.19 10.67
N MET A 90 4.87 -6.76 11.86
CA MET A 90 3.58 -7.18 12.42
C MET A 90 2.39 -6.61 11.65
N ALA A 91 2.46 -5.35 11.26
CA ALA A 91 1.42 -4.73 10.44
C ALA A 91 1.30 -5.45 9.10
N ARG A 92 2.41 -5.84 8.46
CA ARG A 92 2.40 -6.63 7.22
C ARG A 92 1.93 -8.06 7.39
N LEU A 93 2.19 -8.69 8.54
CA LEU A 93 1.63 -10.02 8.85
C LEU A 93 0.11 -9.99 9.05
N ARG A 94 -0.43 -8.82 9.40
CA ARG A 94 -1.84 -8.61 9.77
C ARG A 94 -2.64 -7.83 8.75
N ASP A 95 -1.96 -7.11 7.86
CA ASP A 95 -2.42 -6.90 6.50
C ASP A 95 -2.61 -8.31 5.95
N ILE A 96 -3.80 -8.86 6.19
CA ILE A 96 -4.40 -9.81 5.26
C ILE A 96 -4.11 -9.16 3.92
N THR A 97 -3.22 -9.78 3.13
CA THR A 97 -3.03 -9.43 1.74
C THR A 97 -4.44 -9.35 1.22
N LEU A 98 -4.99 -8.13 1.06
CA LEU A 98 -6.32 -7.99 0.52
C LEU A 98 -6.22 -8.81 -0.76
N PRO A 99 -7.00 -9.92 -0.87
CA PRO A 99 -6.97 -10.71 -2.07
C PRO A 99 -7.12 -9.69 -3.18
N VAL A 100 -6.25 -9.72 -4.19
CA VAL A 100 -6.57 -8.97 -5.42
C VAL A 100 -7.98 -9.43 -5.74
N ASP A 101 -8.94 -8.51 -5.64
CA ASP A 101 -10.34 -8.84 -5.35
C ASP A 101 -10.76 -10.09 -6.14
N LEU A 102 -11.28 -11.11 -5.44
CA LEU A 102 -11.83 -12.38 -5.98
C LEU A 102 -10.87 -13.56 -6.23
N LEU A 103 -9.58 -13.50 -5.89
CA LEU A 103 -8.65 -14.63 -6.11
C LEU A 103 -8.36 -15.46 -4.84
N SER A 104 -8.35 -16.80 -4.98
CA SER A 104 -7.92 -17.73 -3.93
C SER A 104 -6.41 -17.60 -3.64
N GLY A 105 -5.94 -18.07 -2.48
CA GLY A 105 -4.51 -17.98 -2.10
C GLY A 105 -3.54 -18.56 -3.14
N ASP A 106 -3.89 -19.70 -3.74
CA ASP A 106 -3.11 -20.33 -4.79
C ASP A 106 -3.10 -19.51 -6.09
N ALA A 107 -4.24 -18.89 -6.43
CA ALA A 107 -4.33 -18.00 -7.58
C ALA A 107 -3.53 -16.70 -7.37
N CYS A 108 -3.52 -16.15 -6.14
CA CYS A 108 -2.68 -15.02 -5.78
C CYS A 108 -1.18 -15.34 -5.93
N GLN A 109 -0.75 -16.52 -5.50
CA GLN A 109 0.64 -16.95 -5.65
C GLN A 109 1.03 -17.12 -7.13
N ALA A 110 0.16 -17.74 -7.94
CA ALA A 110 0.38 -17.90 -9.37
C ALA A 110 0.48 -16.53 -10.08
N VAL A 111 -0.43 -15.61 -9.78
CA VAL A 111 -0.40 -14.24 -10.30
C VAL A 111 0.88 -13.52 -9.89
N TRP A 112 1.32 -13.66 -8.63
CA TRP A 112 2.56 -13.06 -8.15
C TRP A 112 3.79 -13.56 -8.91
N VAL A 113 3.88 -14.87 -9.14
CA VAL A 113 4.96 -15.48 -9.93
C VAL A 113 4.98 -14.92 -11.36
N CYS A 114 3.82 -14.71 -11.98
CA CYS A 114 3.71 -14.10 -13.30
C CYS A 114 4.13 -12.62 -13.30
N ILE A 115 3.73 -11.83 -12.30
CA ILE A 115 4.09 -10.41 -12.19
C ILE A 115 5.59 -10.25 -11.96
N HIS A 116 6.20 -11.09 -11.12
CA HIS A 116 7.60 -10.98 -10.69
C HIS A 116 8.56 -11.90 -11.44
N HIS A 117 8.17 -12.46 -12.59
CA HIS A 117 9.00 -13.41 -13.32
C HIS A 117 10.40 -12.85 -13.60
N LYS A 118 11.45 -13.64 -13.32
CA LYS A 118 12.85 -13.20 -13.32
C LYS A 118 13.35 -12.68 -14.67
N GLU A 119 12.74 -13.12 -15.76
CA GLU A 119 13.07 -12.72 -17.13
C GLU A 119 12.40 -11.40 -17.54
N LEU A 120 11.50 -10.85 -16.73
CA LEU A 120 10.87 -9.57 -17.01
C LEU A 120 11.77 -8.40 -16.59
N HIS A 121 11.95 -7.46 -17.51
CA HIS A 121 12.53 -6.16 -17.19
C HIS A 121 11.70 -5.44 -16.11
N LYS A 122 12.32 -4.50 -15.38
CA LYS A 122 11.66 -3.73 -14.31
C LYS A 122 10.35 -3.10 -14.80
N ASP A 123 10.39 -2.44 -15.96
CA ASP A 123 9.21 -1.75 -16.50
C ASP A 123 8.06 -2.71 -16.85
N HIS A 124 8.38 -3.94 -17.28
CA HIS A 124 7.36 -4.95 -17.54
C HIS A 124 6.70 -5.44 -16.25
N ARG A 125 7.48 -5.58 -15.16
CA ARG A 125 6.95 -5.93 -13.84
C ARG A 125 6.08 -4.81 -13.28
N ASP A 126 6.49 -3.56 -13.45
CA ASP A 126 5.70 -2.39 -13.06
C ASP A 126 4.39 -2.31 -13.87
N LEU A 127 4.43 -2.57 -15.18
CA LEU A 127 3.22 -2.65 -16.01
C LEU A 127 2.27 -3.77 -15.54
N ASN A 128 2.79 -4.98 -15.30
CA ASN A 128 2.00 -6.10 -14.80
C ASN A 128 1.35 -5.78 -13.45
N TRP A 129 2.10 -5.15 -12.54
CA TRP A 129 1.59 -4.68 -11.25
C TRP A 129 0.43 -3.69 -11.41
N LEU A 130 0.57 -2.71 -12.31
CA LEU A 130 -0.50 -1.74 -12.60
C LEU A 130 -1.73 -2.41 -13.20
N ILE A 131 -1.57 -3.43 -14.05
CA ILE A 131 -2.70 -4.19 -14.62
C ILE A 131 -3.45 -4.95 -13.52
N THR A 132 -2.73 -5.71 -12.70
CA THR A 132 -3.32 -6.52 -11.62
C THR A 132 -4.10 -5.68 -10.62
N HIS A 133 -3.58 -4.50 -10.27
CA HIS A 133 -4.23 -3.59 -9.34
C HIS A 133 -5.27 -2.65 -9.98
N GLN A 134 -5.63 -2.88 -11.24
CA GLN A 134 -6.52 -2.00 -12.03
C GLN A 134 -6.10 -0.52 -11.98
N ALA A 135 -4.78 -0.29 -11.86
CA ALA A 135 -4.18 1.00 -11.58
C ALA A 135 -3.69 1.73 -12.84
N LEU A 136 -3.94 1.18 -14.04
CA LEU A 136 -3.65 1.89 -15.28
C LEU A 136 -4.56 3.12 -15.47
N PRO A 137 -4.05 4.21 -16.05
CA PRO A 137 -4.81 5.44 -16.28
C PRO A 137 -5.74 5.34 -17.49
N VAL A 138 -6.50 4.24 -17.60
CA VAL A 138 -7.48 4.02 -18.66
C VAL A 138 -8.62 5.04 -18.57
N ARG A 139 -9.24 5.37 -19.70
CA ARG A 139 -10.26 6.44 -19.71
C ARG A 139 -11.47 6.13 -18.84
N THR A 140 -11.86 4.87 -18.68
CA THR A 140 -12.92 4.48 -17.73
C THR A 140 -12.60 4.90 -16.31
N ARG A 141 -11.34 4.71 -15.87
CA ARG A 141 -10.91 5.10 -14.53
C ARG A 141 -10.89 6.62 -14.39
N ARG A 142 -10.28 7.31 -15.35
CA ARG A 142 -10.19 8.78 -15.35
C ARG A 142 -11.57 9.46 -15.41
N TYR A 143 -12.54 8.85 -16.10
CA TYR A 143 -13.94 9.29 -16.10
C TYR A 143 -14.57 9.17 -14.71
N ARG A 144 -14.38 8.04 -14.01
CA ARG A 144 -14.85 7.87 -12.61
C ARG A 144 -14.22 8.87 -11.66
N GLU A 145 -12.96 9.25 -11.90
CA GLU A 145 -12.23 10.27 -11.14
C GLU A 145 -12.58 11.70 -11.56
N GLY A 146 -13.53 11.91 -12.49
CA GLY A 146 -13.96 13.23 -12.95
C GLY A 146 -12.95 13.98 -13.83
N GLN A 147 -11.88 13.31 -14.27
CA GLN A 147 -10.79 13.91 -15.05
C GLN A 147 -11.05 13.92 -16.57
N LEU A 148 -12.10 13.24 -17.02
CA LEU A 148 -12.43 13.07 -18.43
C LEU A 148 -13.95 13.08 -18.62
N GLY A 149 -14.42 13.69 -19.71
CA GLY A 149 -15.86 13.78 -20.01
C GLY A 149 -16.49 12.51 -20.58
N LEU A 150 -15.69 11.61 -21.18
CA LEU A 150 -16.17 10.32 -21.70
C LEU A 150 -15.16 9.18 -21.52
N PRO A 151 -15.61 7.97 -21.16
CA PRO A 151 -14.76 6.79 -20.96
C PRO A 151 -14.43 6.03 -22.26
N SER A 152 -14.95 6.49 -23.41
CA SER A 152 -14.80 5.83 -24.71
C SER A 152 -13.38 5.87 -25.25
N CYS A 153 -12.96 4.80 -25.95
CA CYS A 153 -11.69 4.69 -26.64
C CYS A 153 -11.58 5.76 -27.74
N PRO A 154 -10.44 6.48 -27.83
CA PRO A 154 -10.24 7.52 -28.84
C PRO A 154 -9.98 6.96 -30.24
N TRP A 155 -9.73 5.66 -30.37
CA TRP A 155 -9.40 5.04 -31.64
C TRP A 155 -10.63 4.96 -32.56
N PRO A 156 -10.61 5.54 -33.78
CA PRO A 156 -11.80 5.64 -34.63
C PRO A 156 -12.45 4.29 -34.97
N LYS A 157 -11.64 3.25 -35.17
CA LYS A 157 -12.12 1.89 -35.50
C LYS A 157 -12.66 1.13 -34.29
N CYS A 158 -12.73 1.75 -33.10
CA CYS A 158 -13.35 1.17 -31.92
C CYS A 158 -14.80 1.63 -31.71
N HIS A 159 -15.35 2.49 -32.59
CA HIS A 159 -16.75 2.92 -32.58
C HIS A 159 -17.26 3.39 -31.20
N GLY A 160 -16.43 4.09 -30.44
CA GLY A 160 -16.79 4.62 -29.13
C GLY A 160 -16.86 3.59 -27.99
N ALA A 161 -16.36 2.37 -28.19
CA ALA A 161 -16.29 1.35 -27.14
C ALA A 161 -15.60 1.87 -25.86
N THR A 162 -16.11 1.48 -24.70
CA THR A 162 -15.55 1.88 -23.39
C THR A 162 -14.13 1.37 -23.23
N GLU A 163 -13.19 2.26 -22.90
CA GLU A 163 -11.78 1.91 -22.74
C GLU A 163 -11.50 1.43 -21.31
N THR A 164 -11.59 0.11 -21.13
CA THR A 164 -11.09 -0.60 -19.93
C THR A 164 -9.65 -1.09 -20.15
N ILE A 165 -9.01 -1.66 -19.12
CA ILE A 165 -7.69 -2.28 -19.26
C ILE A 165 -7.72 -3.43 -20.27
N GLU A 166 -8.74 -4.29 -20.17
CA GLU A 166 -8.94 -5.38 -21.12
C GLU A 166 -9.12 -4.85 -22.56
N HIS A 167 -9.90 -3.78 -22.72
CA HIS A 167 -10.03 -3.14 -24.03
C HIS A 167 -8.69 -2.60 -24.53
N LEU A 168 -7.98 -1.82 -23.72
CA LEU A 168 -6.72 -1.21 -24.10
C LEU A 168 -5.67 -2.25 -24.55
N LEU A 169 -5.60 -3.39 -23.85
CA LEU A 169 -4.56 -4.40 -24.10
C LEU A 169 -4.95 -5.42 -25.16
N TRP A 170 -6.23 -5.81 -25.25
CA TRP A 170 -6.63 -6.99 -26.02
C TRP A 170 -7.77 -6.74 -27.01
N LEU A 171 -8.80 -6.00 -26.62
CA LEU A 171 -10.01 -5.89 -27.45
C LEU A 171 -9.95 -4.74 -28.46
N CYS A 172 -9.19 -3.69 -28.16
CA CYS A 172 -8.99 -2.52 -29.01
C CYS A 172 -8.46 -2.95 -30.39
N THR A 173 -9.05 -2.42 -31.45
CA THR A 173 -8.62 -2.74 -32.82
C THR A 173 -7.18 -2.28 -33.07
N CYS A 174 -6.73 -1.18 -32.46
CA CYS A 174 -5.33 -0.78 -32.47
C CYS A 174 -4.44 -1.83 -31.78
N ALA A 175 -4.80 -2.27 -30.57
CA ALA A 175 -4.03 -3.27 -29.83
C ALA A 175 -3.92 -4.60 -30.59
N LYS A 176 -5.00 -5.04 -31.24
CA LYS A 176 -5.00 -6.23 -32.09
C LYS A 176 -3.99 -6.13 -33.24
N GLU A 177 -3.91 -4.98 -33.90
CA GLU A 177 -2.91 -4.75 -34.96
C GLU A 177 -1.48 -4.75 -34.42
N VAL A 178 -1.24 -4.16 -33.24
CA VAL A 178 0.07 -4.23 -32.57
C VAL A 178 0.44 -5.69 -32.29
N TRP A 179 -0.45 -6.45 -31.66
CA TRP A 179 -0.20 -7.87 -31.35
C TRP A 179 0.00 -8.73 -32.60
N LYS A 180 -0.69 -8.42 -33.69
CA LYS A 180 -0.47 -9.08 -34.99
C LYS A 180 0.96 -8.89 -35.47
N ARG A 181 1.48 -7.65 -35.42
CA ARG A 181 2.87 -7.34 -35.78
C ARG A 181 3.88 -7.99 -34.84
N VAL A 182 3.63 -7.96 -33.53
CA VAL A 182 4.49 -8.64 -32.54
C VAL A 182 4.56 -10.15 -32.82
N LYS A 183 3.44 -10.78 -33.16
CA LYS A 183 3.41 -12.21 -33.54
C LYS A 183 4.22 -12.48 -34.82
N GLN A 184 4.17 -11.58 -35.80
CA GLN A 184 4.98 -11.70 -37.03
C GLN A 184 6.47 -11.60 -36.72
N ILE A 185 6.89 -10.60 -35.93
CA ILE A 185 8.29 -10.42 -35.52
C ILE A 185 8.78 -11.66 -34.77
N ARG A 186 7.98 -12.18 -33.83
CA ARG A 186 8.32 -13.39 -33.07
C ARG A 186 8.59 -14.57 -33.99
N LYS A 187 7.73 -14.80 -35.01
CA LYS A 187 7.93 -15.89 -35.98
C LYS A 187 9.26 -15.77 -36.71
N VAL A 188 9.61 -14.57 -37.16
CA VAL A 188 10.89 -14.31 -37.86
C VAL A 188 12.08 -14.58 -36.94
N VAL A 189 12.04 -14.09 -35.69
CA VAL A 189 13.13 -14.31 -34.73
C VAL A 189 13.31 -15.81 -34.42
N THR A 190 12.21 -16.55 -34.23
CA THR A 190 12.27 -17.98 -33.93
C THR A 190 12.59 -18.86 -35.14
N SER A 191 12.44 -18.38 -36.37
CA SER A 191 12.80 -19.13 -37.59
C SER A 191 14.28 -18.99 -37.98
N VAL A 192 15.01 -18.09 -37.33
CA VAL A 192 16.44 -17.81 -37.58
C VAL A 192 17.32 -18.42 -36.47
N SER A 193 16.71 -19.01 -35.44
CA SER A 193 17.37 -19.78 -34.37
C SER A 193 17.29 -21.27 -34.65
#